data_AF-A0A9E2C042-F1
#
_entry.id   AF-A0A9E2C042-F1
#
_cell.length_a   1.000
_cell.length_b   1.000
_cell.length_c   1.000
_cell.angle_alpha   90.00
_cell.angle_beta   90.00
_cell.angle_gamma   90.00
#
_symmetry.space_group_name_H-M   'P 1'
#
loop_
_entity.id
_entity.type
_entity.pdbx_description
1 polymer ?
#
loop_
_entity_poly.entity_id
_entity_poly.type
_entity_poly.pdbx_seq_one_letter_code
_entity_poly.pdbx_strand_id
1 'polypeptide(L)'
;MAQEKSLRPKGSIILKLLVVVFFGLMLVSIFTPKAQWEEQEKERDDCRLRMENLSYTIREYGVKNLGYVDDLQTYLDFISTDTVEFQAARYEIESLVRDLESGKDSLLLDFTDDFHLSHFDWEMIRRVPSMRDSILTDSMHIRAIPHDQFEKIPVSILVLTCESPIQIEAREKNIFDHALLVWASSRINYDWIRPEPELMMAQDALISIPINMMAACPATKTAYKLNVNVRSVLEGLARFTVKAELADSACITQDTLMVDLLNHRIKTDALAEVLVIVKDDSSMIPKKDSLLVDIFVKKVTEIKANNTFDVTGDYTINVPADSMVNWDNPTRIRRAVFKAHVDSLSNVLKSIPEFLELMPKVTYSEIYKVAKIDTVGVTIQCPIDSSYVQPDKTFMDMIFGVGAPDNHGTVDNGDLSWSEKK
;
A
#
# COMPACT_ATOMS: atom_id res chain seq x y z
N MET A 1 87.72 -2.39 -28.39
CA MET A 1 86.52 -3.19 -28.73
C MET A 1 85.76 -3.46 -27.45
N ALA A 2 84.73 -2.66 -27.16
CA ALA A 2 83.86 -2.86 -26.01
C ALA A 2 82.71 -3.79 -26.43
N GLN A 3 82.62 -4.99 -25.85
CA GLN A 3 81.48 -5.88 -26.04
C GLN A 3 80.27 -5.29 -25.30
N GLU A 4 79.27 -4.82 -26.05
CA GLU A 4 77.93 -4.58 -25.52
C GLU A 4 77.33 -5.92 -25.06
N LYS A 5 77.55 -6.26 -23.79
CA LYS A 5 76.75 -7.29 -23.12
C LYS A 5 75.37 -6.71 -22.94
N SER A 6 74.44 -7.06 -23.84
CA SER A 6 73.02 -6.78 -23.62
C SER A 6 72.58 -7.49 -22.34
N LEU A 7 72.46 -6.73 -21.27
CA LEU A 7 71.83 -7.14 -20.03
C LEU A 7 70.33 -7.25 -20.32
N ARG A 8 69.91 -8.29 -21.06
CA ARG A 8 68.52 -8.74 -20.97
C ARG A 8 68.37 -9.31 -19.57
N PRO A 9 67.67 -8.63 -18.64
CA PRO A 9 67.43 -9.24 -17.35
C PRO A 9 66.71 -10.56 -17.62
N LYS A 10 67.31 -11.67 -17.18
CA LYS A 10 66.63 -12.98 -17.14
C LYS A 10 65.53 -12.85 -16.09
N GLY A 11 64.45 -12.16 -16.46
CA GLY A 11 63.24 -12.10 -15.66
C GLY A 11 62.82 -13.53 -15.40
N SER A 12 62.84 -13.91 -14.12
CA SER A 12 62.49 -15.27 -13.69
C SER A 12 61.15 -15.64 -14.31
N ILE A 13 61.10 -16.75 -15.03
CA ILE A 13 59.87 -17.28 -15.64
C ILE A 13 58.75 -17.40 -14.59
N ILE A 14 59.14 -17.70 -13.35
CA ILE A 14 58.26 -17.78 -12.18
C ILE A 14 57.56 -16.44 -11.93
N LEU A 15 58.26 -15.30 -12.02
CA LEU A 15 57.67 -13.98 -11.81
C LEU A 15 56.61 -13.67 -12.88
N LYS A 16 56.90 -14.00 -14.14
CA LYS A 16 55.92 -13.81 -15.23
C LYS A 16 54.66 -14.66 -15.00
N LEU A 17 54.84 -15.91 -14.57
CA LEU A 17 53.72 -16.80 -14.26
C LEU A 17 52.89 -16.28 -13.08
N LEU A 18 53.55 -15.81 -12.01
CA LEU A 18 52.85 -15.19 -10.88
C LEU A 18 52.06 -13.95 -11.29
N VAL A 19 52.63 -13.05 -12.10
CA VAL A 19 51.91 -11.87 -12.60
C VAL A 19 50.64 -12.26 -13.36
N VAL A 20 50.70 -13.29 -14.20
CA VAL A 20 49.53 -13.80 -14.92
C VAL A 20 48.47 -14.36 -13.96
N VAL A 21 48.88 -15.11 -12.94
CA VAL A 21 47.96 -15.66 -11.92
C VAL A 21 47.31 -14.54 -11.11
N PHE A 22 48.07 -13.53 -10.66
CA PHE A 22 47.53 -12.38 -9.94
C PHE A 22 46.55 -11.57 -10.80
N PHE A 23 46.87 -11.36 -12.07
CA PHE A 23 45.96 -10.69 -12.99
C PHE A 23 44.65 -11.49 -13.17
N GLY A 24 44.75 -12.82 -13.29
CA GLY A 24 43.58 -13.70 -13.33
C GLY A 24 42.72 -13.59 -12.07
N LEU A 25 43.33 -13.65 -10.87
CA LEU A 25 42.62 -13.47 -9.60
C LEU A 25 41.97 -12.09 -9.49
N MET A 26 42.63 -11.04 -9.98
CA MET A 26 42.08 -9.70 -9.99
C MET A 26 40.83 -9.61 -10.88
N LEU A 27 40.87 -10.17 -12.10
CA LEU A 27 39.70 -10.20 -12.97
C LEU A 27 38.54 -10.96 -12.32
N VAL A 28 38.81 -12.15 -11.77
CA VAL A 28 37.79 -12.95 -11.07
C VAL A 28 37.19 -12.18 -9.89
N SER A 29 38.03 -11.50 -9.10
CA SER A 29 37.57 -10.69 -7.95
C SER A 29 36.68 -9.51 -8.32
N ILE A 30 36.69 -9.07 -9.59
CA ILE A 30 35.85 -7.97 -10.08
C ILE A 30 34.61 -8.51 -10.78
N PHE A 31 34.76 -9.52 -11.64
CA PHE A 31 33.64 -10.03 -12.45
C PHE A 31 32.68 -10.92 -11.65
N THR A 32 33.18 -11.73 -10.71
CA THR A 32 32.32 -12.62 -9.90
C THR A 32 31.32 -11.85 -9.03
N PRO A 33 31.73 -10.84 -8.23
CA PRO A 33 30.76 -10.06 -7.46
C PRO A 33 29.76 -9.33 -8.34
N LYS A 34 30.21 -8.77 -9.47
CA LYS A 34 29.33 -8.05 -10.40
C LYS A 34 28.24 -8.95 -10.96
N ALA A 35 28.60 -10.14 -11.46
CA ALA A 35 27.63 -11.09 -11.99
C ALA A 35 26.63 -11.55 -10.91
N GLN A 36 27.10 -11.77 -9.68
CA GLN A 36 26.22 -12.16 -8.57
C GLN A 36 25.31 -11.03 -8.09
N TRP A 37 25.76 -9.77 -8.11
CA TRP A 37 24.89 -8.63 -7.83
C TRP A 37 23.79 -8.48 -8.88
N GLU A 38 24.13 -8.61 -10.16
CA GLU A 38 23.15 -8.58 -11.26
C GLU A 38 22.14 -9.74 -11.13
N GLU A 39 22.58 -10.93 -10.74
CA GLU A 39 21.70 -12.08 -10.47
C GLU A 39 20.80 -11.85 -9.25
N GLN A 40 21.35 -11.35 -8.13
CA GLN A 40 20.56 -11.03 -6.93
C GLN A 40 19.54 -9.91 -7.17
N GLU A 41 19.91 -8.89 -7.93
CA GLU A 41 19.01 -7.81 -8.32
C GLU A 41 17.86 -8.33 -9.18
N LYS A 42 18.18 -9.17 -10.18
CA LYS A 42 17.16 -9.83 -10.99
C LYS A 42 16.24 -10.72 -10.15
N GLU A 43 16.78 -11.55 -9.25
CA GLU A 43 15.97 -12.40 -8.38
C GLU A 43 15.06 -11.58 -7.45
N ARG A 44 15.56 -10.46 -6.93
CA ARG A 44 14.78 -9.53 -6.10
C ARG A 44 13.63 -8.94 -6.91
N ASP A 45 13.90 -8.47 -8.11
CA ASP A 45 12.91 -7.82 -8.96
C ASP A 45 11.86 -8.84 -9.45
N ASP A 46 12.28 -10.04 -9.86
CA ASP A 46 11.39 -11.17 -10.18
C ASP A 46 10.51 -11.55 -8.98
N CYS A 47 11.08 -11.55 -7.78
CA CYS A 47 10.35 -11.84 -6.54
C CYS A 47 9.30 -10.79 -6.24
N ARG A 48 9.63 -9.50 -6.43
CA ARG A 48 8.71 -8.38 -6.23
C ARG A 48 7.56 -8.42 -7.25
N LEU A 49 7.87 -8.67 -8.51
CA LEU A 49 6.87 -8.86 -9.56
C LEU A 49 5.92 -10.02 -9.27
N ARG A 50 6.43 -11.16 -8.77
CA ARG A 50 5.60 -12.29 -8.32
C ARG A 50 4.66 -11.91 -7.19
N MET A 51 5.17 -11.20 -6.17
CA MET A 51 4.36 -10.74 -5.04
C MET A 51 3.31 -9.71 -5.46
N GLU A 52 3.62 -8.85 -6.43
CA GLU A 52 2.68 -7.88 -6.99
C GLU A 52 1.55 -8.57 -7.78
N ASN A 53 1.88 -9.50 -8.69
CA ASN A 53 0.88 -10.31 -9.39
C ASN A 53 0.00 -11.12 -8.42
N LEU A 54 0.60 -11.63 -7.34
CA LEU A 54 -0.14 -12.33 -6.29
C LEU A 54 -1.08 -11.37 -5.53
N SER A 55 -0.64 -10.14 -5.26
CA SER A 55 -1.48 -9.10 -4.67
C SER A 55 -2.71 -8.79 -5.51
N TYR A 56 -2.55 -8.68 -6.85
CA TYR A 56 -3.69 -8.50 -7.76
C TYR A 56 -4.67 -9.67 -7.70
N THR A 57 -4.14 -10.89 -7.70
CA THR A 57 -4.94 -12.12 -7.56
C THR A 57 -5.74 -12.15 -6.25
N ILE A 58 -5.07 -11.83 -5.12
CA ILE A 58 -5.69 -11.80 -3.79
C ILE A 58 -6.79 -10.73 -3.73
N ARG A 59 -6.57 -9.55 -4.33
CA ARG A 59 -7.56 -8.48 -4.37
C ARG A 59 -8.80 -8.90 -5.15
N GLU A 60 -8.62 -9.49 -6.32
CA GLU A 60 -9.73 -9.97 -7.16
C GLU A 60 -10.53 -11.07 -6.45
N TYR A 61 -9.84 -12.03 -5.82
CA TYR A 61 -10.49 -13.05 -4.99
C TYR A 61 -11.33 -12.43 -3.87
N GLY A 62 -10.79 -11.42 -3.17
CA GLY A 62 -11.47 -10.73 -2.07
C GLY A 62 -12.75 -10.02 -2.51
N VAL A 63 -12.74 -9.39 -3.70
CA VAL A 63 -13.92 -8.74 -4.28
C VAL A 63 -15.01 -9.75 -4.61
N LYS A 64 -14.66 -10.90 -5.21
CA LYS A 64 -15.63 -11.92 -5.64
C LYS A 64 -16.16 -12.79 -4.49
N ASN A 65 -15.32 -13.10 -3.50
CA ASN A 65 -15.66 -14.04 -2.41
C ASN A 65 -16.01 -13.36 -1.08
N LEU A 66 -15.95 -12.03 -1.00
CA LEU A 66 -16.23 -11.25 0.22
C LEU A 66 -15.36 -11.66 1.44
N GLY A 67 -14.12 -12.08 1.19
CA GLY A 67 -13.21 -12.52 2.24
C GLY A 67 -11.85 -12.97 1.70
N TYR A 68 -10.95 -13.31 2.62
CA TYR A 68 -9.58 -13.73 2.31
C TYR A 68 -9.26 -15.07 2.98
N VAL A 69 -8.31 -15.81 2.40
CA VAL A 69 -7.81 -17.10 2.89
C VAL A 69 -6.30 -17.04 3.09
N ASP A 70 -5.76 -17.86 3.98
CA ASP A 70 -4.32 -17.94 4.28
C ASP A 70 -3.58 -18.99 3.43
N ASP A 71 -4.29 -19.67 2.53
CA ASP A 71 -3.74 -20.67 1.63
C ASP A 71 -3.41 -20.09 0.25
N LEU A 72 -2.13 -20.18 -0.13
CA LEU A 72 -1.63 -19.72 -1.42
C LEU A 72 -2.24 -20.52 -2.58
N GLN A 73 -2.43 -21.82 -2.42
CA GLN A 73 -2.91 -22.67 -3.51
C GLN A 73 -4.32 -22.28 -3.95
N THR A 74 -5.19 -21.93 -3.00
CA THR A 74 -6.54 -21.43 -3.27
C THR A 74 -6.53 -20.21 -4.19
N TYR A 75 -5.58 -19.27 -4.01
CA TYR A 75 -5.45 -18.10 -4.89
C TYR A 75 -4.97 -18.47 -6.30
N LEU A 76 -4.03 -19.40 -6.41
CA LEU A 76 -3.51 -19.87 -7.70
C LEU A 76 -4.56 -20.66 -8.48
N ASP A 77 -5.34 -21.50 -7.80
CA ASP A 77 -6.44 -22.25 -8.40
C ASP A 77 -7.56 -21.31 -8.85
N PHE A 78 -7.88 -20.29 -8.04
CA PHE A 78 -8.84 -19.26 -8.40
C PHE A 78 -8.44 -18.53 -9.69
N ILE A 79 -7.24 -17.96 -9.77
CA ILE A 79 -6.85 -17.18 -10.97
C ILE A 79 -6.75 -18.04 -12.24
N SER A 80 -6.48 -19.34 -12.08
CA SER A 80 -6.44 -20.29 -13.21
C SER A 80 -7.82 -20.63 -13.79
N THR A 81 -8.88 -20.51 -12.98
CA THR A 81 -10.25 -20.91 -13.36
C THR A 81 -11.18 -19.72 -13.57
N ASP A 82 -10.83 -18.56 -13.00
CA ASP A 82 -11.63 -17.37 -13.03
C ASP A 82 -11.58 -16.64 -14.38
N THR A 83 -12.63 -15.87 -14.64
CA THR A 83 -12.75 -15.02 -15.83
C THR A 83 -13.09 -13.59 -15.43
N VAL A 84 -12.55 -12.62 -16.16
CA VAL A 84 -12.80 -11.20 -15.96
C VAL A 84 -13.31 -10.58 -17.25
N GLU A 85 -14.30 -9.70 -17.13
CA GLU A 85 -14.74 -8.88 -18.26
C GLU A 85 -13.72 -7.77 -18.44
N PHE A 86 -12.91 -7.85 -19.49
CA PHE A 86 -11.88 -6.87 -19.76
C PHE A 86 -12.44 -5.74 -20.62
N GLN A 87 -12.35 -4.51 -20.13
CA GLN A 87 -12.66 -3.32 -20.92
C GLN A 87 -11.39 -2.84 -21.60
N ALA A 88 -11.44 -2.68 -22.92
CA ALA A 88 -10.30 -2.18 -23.68
C ALA A 88 -9.75 -0.87 -23.09
N ALA A 89 -8.42 -0.79 -23.06
CA ALA A 89 -7.72 0.34 -22.49
C ALA A 89 -8.20 1.67 -23.09
N ARG A 90 -8.30 2.67 -22.22
CA ARG A 90 -8.72 4.03 -22.58
C ARG A 90 -7.49 4.89 -22.79
N TYR A 91 -7.53 5.70 -23.84
CA TYR A 91 -6.50 6.70 -24.07
C TYR A 91 -6.91 7.97 -23.33
N GLU A 92 -5.94 8.64 -22.76
CA GLU A 92 -6.09 10.00 -22.25
C GLU A 92 -5.74 10.98 -23.38
N ILE A 93 -6.62 11.95 -23.61
CA ILE A 93 -6.45 12.95 -24.67
C ILE A 93 -6.51 14.32 -24.04
N GLU A 94 -5.38 15.03 -24.07
CA GLU A 94 -5.28 16.41 -23.64
C GLU A 94 -5.11 17.32 -24.86
N SER A 95 -5.96 18.34 -24.99
CA SER A 95 -5.81 19.35 -26.06
C SER A 95 -4.87 20.45 -25.58
N LEU A 96 -3.72 20.60 -26.24
CA LEU A 96 -2.68 21.56 -25.83
C LEU A 96 -2.89 22.94 -26.45
N VAL A 97 -3.23 23.00 -27.74
CA VAL A 97 -3.50 24.24 -28.46
C VAL A 97 -4.74 24.04 -29.32
N ARG A 98 -5.73 24.92 -29.14
CA ARG A 98 -6.88 25.05 -30.03
C ARG A 98 -7.03 26.51 -30.43
N ASP A 99 -6.43 26.87 -31.56
CA ASP A 99 -6.59 28.20 -32.12
C ASP A 99 -7.80 28.21 -33.06
N LEU A 100 -8.90 28.80 -32.59
CA LEU A 100 -10.15 28.90 -33.34
C LEU A 100 -10.02 29.75 -34.61
N GLU A 101 -9.06 30.69 -34.64
CA GLU A 101 -8.88 31.60 -35.78
C GLU A 101 -7.97 30.99 -36.85
N SER A 102 -6.87 30.33 -36.45
CA SER A 102 -5.96 29.68 -37.41
C SER A 102 -6.34 28.25 -37.76
N GLY A 103 -7.26 27.64 -37.01
CA GLY A 103 -7.65 26.25 -37.18
C GLY A 103 -6.63 25.24 -36.65
N LYS A 104 -5.48 25.68 -36.13
CA LYS A 104 -4.45 24.79 -35.60
C LYS A 104 -4.92 24.05 -34.37
N ASP A 105 -4.64 22.75 -34.33
CA ASP A 105 -5.02 21.87 -33.23
C ASP A 105 -3.83 20.97 -32.86
N SER A 106 -3.60 20.78 -31.56
CA SER A 106 -2.66 19.79 -31.05
C SER A 106 -3.25 18.98 -29.90
N LEU A 107 -2.96 17.69 -29.92
CA LEU A 107 -3.38 16.70 -28.94
C LEU A 107 -2.15 16.03 -28.35
N LEU A 108 -2.10 15.94 -27.02
CA LEU A 108 -1.24 15.02 -26.30
C LEU A 108 -2.07 13.76 -26.02
N LEU A 109 -1.58 12.62 -26.48
CA LEU A 109 -2.23 11.33 -26.29
C LEU A 109 -1.40 10.51 -25.33
N ASP A 110 -2.05 9.88 -24.37
CA ASP A 110 -1.41 9.01 -23.39
C ASP A 110 -2.33 7.82 -23.08
N PHE A 111 -1.90 6.87 -22.27
CA PHE A 111 -2.75 5.85 -21.66
C PHE A 111 -2.46 5.73 -20.17
N THR A 112 -3.47 5.35 -19.39
CA THR A 112 -3.31 5.15 -17.93
C THR A 112 -2.79 3.78 -17.55
N ASP A 113 -2.83 2.85 -18.49
CA ASP A 113 -2.65 1.43 -18.26
C ASP A 113 -1.26 0.96 -18.68
N ASP A 114 -0.25 1.48 -17.99
CA ASP A 114 1.17 1.14 -18.21
C ASP A 114 1.48 -0.34 -17.91
N PHE A 115 0.58 -1.00 -17.16
CA PHE A 115 0.72 -2.41 -16.83
C PHE A 115 0.43 -3.29 -18.05
N HIS A 116 -0.66 -3.01 -18.79
CA HIS A 116 -1.00 -3.80 -19.98
C HIS A 116 -0.38 -3.28 -21.27
N LEU A 117 -0.17 -1.97 -21.37
CA LEU A 117 0.24 -1.30 -22.60
C LEU A 117 1.72 -0.88 -22.56
N SER A 118 2.40 -1.04 -23.69
CA SER A 118 3.82 -0.76 -23.82
C SER A 118 4.10 0.55 -24.55
N HIS A 119 3.49 0.75 -25.72
CA HIS A 119 3.72 1.91 -26.58
C HIS A 119 2.56 2.11 -27.56
N PHE A 120 2.59 3.21 -28.31
CA PHE A 120 1.70 3.44 -29.44
C PHE A 120 2.31 2.99 -30.77
N ASP A 121 1.48 2.38 -31.61
CA ASP A 121 1.70 2.21 -33.05
C ASP A 121 0.67 3.05 -33.81
N TRP A 122 1.01 3.48 -35.03
CA TRP A 122 0.10 4.30 -35.82
C TRP A 122 0.24 4.06 -37.32
N GLU A 123 -0.90 4.14 -38.00
CA GLU A 123 -1.01 4.02 -39.45
C GLU A 123 -1.63 5.29 -40.03
N MET A 124 -0.92 5.95 -40.95
CA MET A 124 -1.43 7.12 -41.66
C MET A 124 -2.02 6.74 -43.02
N ILE A 125 -3.29 7.10 -43.22
CA ILE A 125 -4.01 6.93 -44.48
C ILE A 125 -4.24 8.33 -45.07
N ARG A 126 -3.44 8.69 -46.08
CA ARG A 126 -3.50 10.02 -46.69
C ARG A 126 -4.59 10.12 -47.74
N ARG A 127 -5.26 11.28 -47.78
CA ARG A 127 -6.19 11.67 -48.86
C ARG A 127 -7.31 10.66 -49.12
N VAL A 128 -8.00 10.24 -48.06
CA VAL A 128 -9.22 9.44 -48.21
C VAL A 128 -10.34 10.37 -48.67
N PRO A 129 -11.04 10.08 -49.80
CA PRO A 129 -12.22 10.85 -50.18
C PRO A 129 -13.29 10.65 -49.11
N SER A 130 -13.69 11.73 -48.42
CA SER A 130 -14.85 11.67 -47.53
C SER A 130 -16.11 11.40 -48.36
N MET A 131 -16.92 10.42 -47.95
CA MET A 131 -18.18 10.07 -48.64
C MET A 131 -19.17 11.24 -48.75
N ARG A 132 -19.03 12.29 -47.93
CA ARG A 132 -19.99 13.40 -47.88
C ARG A 132 -19.62 14.59 -48.76
N ASP A 133 -18.33 14.95 -48.87
CA ASP A 133 -17.99 16.31 -49.31
C ASP A 133 -16.91 16.42 -50.42
N SER A 134 -16.41 15.32 -51.00
CA SER A 134 -15.28 15.34 -51.96
C SER A 134 -13.98 15.95 -51.41
N ILE A 135 -13.94 16.32 -50.12
CA ILE A 135 -12.77 16.81 -49.42
C ILE A 135 -11.87 15.62 -49.12
N LEU A 136 -10.60 15.74 -49.52
CA LEU A 136 -9.56 14.79 -49.15
C LEU A 136 -9.19 15.03 -47.70
N THR A 137 -9.48 14.07 -46.85
CA THR A 137 -9.10 14.11 -45.43
C THR A 137 -7.94 13.17 -45.19
N ASP A 138 -6.99 13.57 -44.34
CA ASP A 138 -6.00 12.66 -43.80
C ASP A 138 -6.61 11.98 -42.57
N SER A 139 -6.42 10.66 -42.49
CA SER A 139 -6.86 9.84 -41.38
C SER A 139 -5.66 9.14 -40.76
N MET A 140 -5.64 9.06 -39.44
CA MET A 140 -4.60 8.38 -38.68
C MET A 140 -5.22 7.45 -37.66
N HIS A 141 -4.84 6.19 -37.72
CA HIS A 141 -5.30 5.17 -36.78
C HIS A 141 -4.18 4.90 -35.79
N ILE A 142 -4.39 5.26 -34.53
CA ILE A 142 -3.46 5.01 -33.44
C ILE A 142 -3.94 3.79 -32.67
N ARG A 143 -3.02 2.88 -32.36
CA ARG A 143 -3.23 1.66 -31.60
C ARG A 143 -2.28 1.66 -30.41
N ALA A 144 -2.79 1.41 -29.21
CA ALA A 144 -1.95 1.04 -28.08
C ALA A 144 -1.53 -0.42 -28.28
N ILE A 145 -0.24 -0.70 -28.12
CA ILE A 145 0.33 -2.04 -28.26
C ILE A 145 0.49 -2.64 -26.87
N PRO A 146 -0.15 -3.79 -26.58
CA PRO A 146 0.05 -4.48 -25.31
C PRO A 146 1.51 -4.90 -25.14
N HIS A 147 1.96 -5.12 -23.90
CA HIS A 147 3.20 -5.89 -23.68
C HIS A 147 3.02 -7.32 -24.19
N ASP A 148 4.13 -8.01 -24.50
CA ASP A 148 4.11 -9.37 -25.06
C ASP A 148 3.28 -10.35 -24.20
N GLN A 149 3.34 -10.24 -22.87
CA GLN A 149 2.55 -11.07 -21.96
C GLN A 149 1.03 -10.84 -22.05
N PHE A 150 0.59 -9.72 -22.64
CA PHE A 150 -0.79 -9.27 -22.73
C PHE A 150 -1.29 -9.17 -24.19
N GLU A 151 -0.65 -9.87 -25.13
CA GLU A 151 -0.98 -9.80 -26.57
C GLU A 151 -2.46 -10.09 -26.88
N LYS A 152 -3.14 -10.86 -26.02
CA LYS A 152 -4.56 -11.22 -26.17
C LYS A 152 -5.52 -10.09 -25.76
N ILE A 153 -5.04 -9.03 -25.12
CA ILE A 153 -5.90 -7.98 -24.60
C ILE A 153 -6.48 -7.16 -25.77
N PRO A 154 -7.81 -6.95 -25.81
CA PRO A 154 -8.42 -6.13 -26.84
C PRO A 154 -8.01 -4.66 -26.68
N VAL A 155 -7.46 -4.08 -27.74
CA VAL A 155 -7.03 -2.68 -27.76
C VAL A 155 -7.98 -1.81 -28.57
N SER A 156 -8.35 -0.66 -28.02
CA SER A 156 -9.14 0.34 -28.74
C SER A 156 -8.27 0.98 -29.83
N ILE A 157 -8.86 1.34 -30.97
CA ILE A 157 -8.17 2.12 -32.02
C ILE A 157 -8.71 3.54 -31.97
N LEU A 158 -7.81 4.51 -31.80
CA LEU A 158 -8.13 5.94 -31.86
C LEU A 158 -7.98 6.41 -33.30
N VAL A 159 -9.08 6.85 -33.91
CA VAL A 159 -9.11 7.33 -35.30
C VAL A 159 -9.14 8.85 -35.29
N LEU A 160 -8.04 9.46 -35.73
CA LEU A 160 -7.93 10.90 -35.94
C LEU A 160 -8.19 11.25 -37.40
N THR A 161 -8.94 12.31 -37.64
CA THR A 161 -9.25 12.81 -38.99
C THR A 161 -9.07 14.33 -39.06
N CYS A 162 -8.51 14.79 -40.17
CA CYS A 162 -8.15 16.19 -40.35
C CYS A 162 -8.17 16.59 -41.84
N GLU A 163 -8.49 17.86 -42.14
CA GLU A 163 -8.46 18.40 -43.51
C GLU A 163 -7.04 18.71 -43.98
N SER A 164 -6.15 19.02 -43.05
CA SER A 164 -4.72 19.23 -43.29
C SER A 164 -3.91 17.99 -42.87
N PRO A 165 -2.68 17.84 -43.39
CA PRO A 165 -1.83 16.72 -43.02
C PRO A 165 -1.56 16.67 -41.52
N ILE A 166 -1.81 15.50 -40.93
CA ILE A 166 -1.50 15.23 -39.53
C ILE A 166 0.00 14.99 -39.40
N GLN A 167 0.63 15.60 -38.40
CA GLN A 167 2.02 15.39 -38.03
C GLN A 167 2.10 14.82 -36.62
N ILE A 168 3.11 13.97 -36.41
CA ILE A 168 3.40 13.37 -35.11
C ILE A 168 4.80 13.80 -34.72
N GLU A 169 4.90 14.38 -33.53
CA GLU A 169 6.17 14.60 -32.85
C GLU A 169 6.27 13.54 -31.76
N ALA A 170 6.80 12.37 -32.11
CA ALA A 170 7.21 11.39 -31.12
C ALA A 170 8.49 11.92 -30.45
N ARG A 171 8.52 11.94 -29.11
CA ARG A 171 9.80 12.13 -28.39
C ARG A 171 10.75 10.98 -28.75
N GLU A 172 12.05 11.24 -28.67
CA GLU A 172 13.09 10.31 -29.13
C GLU A 172 12.81 8.86 -28.72
N LYS A 173 12.92 7.93 -29.68
CA LYS A 173 13.00 6.48 -29.43
C LYS A 173 14.03 6.27 -28.31
N ASN A 174 13.59 5.71 -27.17
CA ASN A 174 14.34 5.37 -25.95
C ASN A 174 14.03 6.22 -24.71
N ILE A 175 13.13 7.20 -24.79
CA ILE A 175 12.50 7.76 -23.59
C ILE A 175 11.20 6.98 -23.39
N PHE A 176 11.00 6.39 -22.21
CA PHE A 176 9.77 5.66 -21.82
C PHE A 176 8.53 6.58 -21.70
N ASP A 177 8.51 7.71 -22.43
CA ASP A 177 7.37 8.60 -22.44
C ASP A 177 6.28 7.93 -23.29
N HIS A 178 5.25 7.45 -22.61
CA HIS A 178 4.06 6.84 -23.19
C HIS A 178 3.21 7.84 -23.98
N ALA A 179 3.60 9.12 -24.03
CA ALA A 179 2.81 10.18 -24.65
C ALA A 179 3.19 10.48 -26.12
N LEU A 180 2.17 10.66 -26.97
CA LEU A 180 2.28 11.05 -28.37
C LEU A 180 1.78 12.49 -28.58
N LEU A 181 2.61 13.37 -29.14
CA LEU A 181 2.16 14.69 -29.57
C LEU A 181 1.70 14.64 -31.03
N VAL A 182 0.42 14.92 -31.26
CA VAL A 182 -0.19 15.00 -32.57
C VAL A 182 -0.57 16.45 -32.88
N TRP A 183 -0.23 16.94 -34.06
CA TRP A 183 -0.53 18.30 -34.49
C TRP A 183 -1.03 18.36 -35.93
N ALA A 184 -1.92 19.31 -36.21
CA ALA A 184 -2.34 19.64 -37.56
C ALA A 184 -2.64 21.15 -37.70
N SER A 185 -2.63 21.63 -38.95
CA SER A 185 -2.97 23.02 -39.29
C SER A 185 -4.47 23.28 -39.38
N SER A 186 -5.29 22.26 -39.16
CA SER A 186 -6.74 22.31 -39.10
C SER A 186 -7.23 21.49 -37.91
N ARG A 187 -8.50 21.63 -37.56
CA ARG A 187 -9.11 20.94 -36.43
C ARG A 187 -8.97 19.42 -36.55
N ILE A 188 -8.47 18.78 -35.49
CA ILE A 188 -8.38 17.32 -35.42
C ILE A 188 -9.70 16.81 -34.82
N ASN A 189 -10.43 16.02 -35.58
CA ASN A 189 -11.56 15.27 -35.07
C ASN A 189 -11.08 13.86 -34.69
N TYR A 190 -11.64 13.30 -33.62
CA TYR A 190 -11.29 11.95 -33.20
C TYR A 190 -12.52 11.11 -32.91
N ASP A 191 -12.43 9.82 -33.21
CA ASP A 191 -13.43 8.80 -32.93
C ASP A 191 -12.75 7.51 -32.44
N TRP A 192 -13.51 6.61 -31.83
CA TRP A 192 -13.01 5.39 -31.23
C TRP A 192 -13.61 4.16 -31.89
N ILE A 193 -12.75 3.26 -32.34
CA ILE A 193 -13.16 1.89 -32.64
C ILE A 193 -12.88 1.09 -31.37
N ARG A 194 -13.92 0.92 -30.55
CA ARG A 194 -13.83 0.14 -29.31
C ARG A 194 -14.20 -1.30 -29.62
N PRO A 195 -13.33 -2.28 -29.34
CA PRO A 195 -13.76 -3.67 -29.33
C PRO A 195 -14.83 -3.87 -28.26
N GLU A 196 -15.72 -4.83 -28.48
CA GLU A 196 -16.70 -5.22 -27.46
C GLU A 196 -15.96 -5.76 -26.22
N PRO A 197 -16.48 -5.52 -25.01
CA PRO A 197 -15.91 -6.15 -23.81
C PRO A 197 -15.83 -7.65 -23.99
N GLU A 198 -14.65 -8.22 -23.76
CA GLU A 198 -14.40 -9.65 -23.91
C GLU A 198 -14.24 -10.29 -22.53
N LEU A 199 -14.88 -11.45 -22.36
CA LEU A 199 -14.68 -12.27 -21.18
C LEU A 199 -13.38 -13.05 -21.35
N MET A 200 -12.34 -12.66 -20.62
CA MET A 200 -11.02 -13.26 -20.69
C MET A 200 -10.73 -14.09 -19.45
N MET A 201 -9.81 -15.06 -19.59
CA MET A 201 -9.26 -15.76 -18.42
C MET A 201 -8.53 -14.74 -17.54
N ALA A 202 -8.78 -14.76 -16.24
CA ALA A 202 -8.21 -13.79 -15.31
C ALA A 202 -6.67 -13.80 -15.32
N GLN A 203 -6.09 -14.99 -15.49
CA GLN A 203 -4.64 -15.16 -15.66
C GLN A 203 -4.05 -14.48 -16.91
N ASP A 204 -4.83 -14.28 -17.96
CA ASP A 204 -4.34 -13.63 -19.19
C ASP A 204 -4.53 -12.10 -19.12
N ALA A 205 -5.31 -11.62 -18.14
CA ALA A 205 -5.72 -10.24 -18.02
C ALA A 205 -5.20 -9.53 -16.76
N LEU A 206 -4.70 -10.25 -15.75
CA LEU A 206 -4.31 -9.65 -14.45
C LEU A 206 -2.87 -9.93 -14.04
N ILE A 207 -2.20 -10.90 -14.66
CA ILE A 207 -0.85 -11.32 -14.26
C ILE A 207 0.11 -11.29 -15.43
N SER A 208 1.32 -10.79 -15.19
CA SER A 208 2.36 -10.67 -16.22
C SER A 208 3.29 -11.88 -16.33
N ILE A 209 3.11 -12.88 -15.46
CA ILE A 209 3.97 -14.08 -15.40
C ILE A 209 3.12 -15.36 -15.31
N PRO A 210 3.67 -16.51 -15.72
CA PRO A 210 2.99 -17.79 -15.57
C PRO A 210 2.65 -18.13 -14.11
N ILE A 211 1.45 -18.65 -13.86
CA ILE A 211 0.94 -18.99 -12.51
C ILE A 211 1.91 -19.90 -11.75
N ASN A 212 2.50 -20.89 -12.41
CA ASN A 212 3.44 -21.82 -11.78
C ASN A 212 4.71 -21.15 -11.23
N MET A 213 5.05 -19.94 -11.71
CA MET A 213 6.17 -19.15 -11.20
C MET A 213 5.78 -18.28 -10.00
N MET A 214 4.49 -18.03 -9.77
CA MET A 214 4.01 -17.21 -8.64
C MET A 214 4.05 -17.94 -7.30
N ALA A 215 4.10 -19.27 -7.30
CA ALA A 215 3.98 -20.08 -6.09
C ALA A 215 5.16 -19.96 -5.11
N ALA A 216 6.34 -19.53 -5.58
CA ALA A 216 7.55 -19.52 -4.77
C ALA A 216 8.50 -18.36 -5.10
N CYS A 217 9.26 -17.96 -4.08
CA CYS A 217 10.33 -16.99 -4.21
C CYS A 217 11.44 -17.54 -5.13
N PRO A 218 11.93 -16.77 -6.13
CA PRO A 218 12.96 -17.24 -7.06
C PRO A 218 14.28 -17.57 -6.36
N ALA A 219 14.67 -16.82 -5.33
CA ALA A 219 15.94 -17.03 -4.62
C ALA A 219 15.92 -18.27 -3.70
N THR A 220 14.84 -18.48 -2.95
CA THR A 220 14.77 -19.56 -1.95
C THR A 220 14.07 -20.82 -2.45
N LYS A 221 13.30 -20.72 -3.55
CA LYS A 221 12.38 -21.76 -4.04
C LYS A 221 11.32 -22.20 -3.02
N THR A 222 11.10 -21.40 -1.98
CA THR A 222 10.07 -21.66 -0.96
C THR A 222 8.84 -20.80 -1.21
N ALA A 223 7.69 -21.31 -0.79
CA ALA A 223 6.42 -20.60 -0.93
C ALA A 223 6.40 -19.30 -0.13
N TYR A 224 5.65 -18.32 -0.63
CA TYR A 224 5.41 -17.07 0.10
C TYR A 224 4.61 -17.32 1.37
N LYS A 225 4.92 -16.60 2.44
CA LYS A 225 4.12 -16.64 3.67
C LYS A 225 2.95 -15.68 3.50
N LEU A 226 1.73 -16.19 3.66
CA LEU A 226 0.50 -15.40 3.62
C LEU A 226 -0.07 -15.28 5.03
N ASN A 227 -0.41 -14.06 5.43
CA ASN A 227 -1.10 -13.80 6.68
C ASN A 227 -2.37 -13.01 6.37
N VAL A 228 -3.54 -13.59 6.62
CA VAL A 228 -4.80 -12.86 6.49
C VAL A 228 -4.85 -11.76 7.55
N ASN A 229 -5.06 -10.52 7.13
CA ASN A 229 -5.26 -9.41 8.05
C ASN A 229 -6.73 -9.29 8.40
N VAL A 230 -6.99 -9.12 9.70
CA VAL A 230 -8.33 -8.90 10.23
C VAL A 230 -8.41 -7.54 10.91
N ARG A 231 -9.52 -6.86 10.65
CA ARG A 231 -9.97 -5.68 11.37
C ARG A 231 -10.97 -6.14 12.39
N SER A 232 -10.59 -6.09 13.66
CA SER A 232 -11.47 -6.44 14.76
C SER A 232 -11.95 -5.19 15.49
N VAL A 233 -13.25 -5.13 15.74
CA VAL A 233 -13.87 -4.09 16.58
C VAL A 233 -14.06 -4.68 17.96
N LEU A 234 -13.39 -4.09 18.94
CA LEU A 234 -13.55 -4.41 20.35
C LEU A 234 -14.58 -3.45 20.94
N GLU A 235 -15.56 -3.99 21.65
CA GLU A 235 -16.57 -3.21 22.35
C GLU A 235 -16.45 -3.43 23.85
N GLY A 236 -16.71 -2.38 24.62
CA GLY A 236 -16.73 -2.44 26.07
C GLY A 236 -17.77 -1.50 26.64
N LEU A 237 -18.39 -1.97 27.71
CA LEU A 237 -19.36 -1.25 28.51
C LEU A 237 -18.92 -1.33 29.96
N ALA A 238 -18.54 -0.20 30.53
CA ALA A 238 -18.33 -0.04 31.96
C ALA A 238 -19.58 0.60 32.56
N ARG A 239 -20.34 -0.18 33.34
CA ARG A 239 -21.48 0.30 34.09
C ARG A 239 -21.07 0.60 35.51
N PHE A 240 -21.20 1.85 35.91
CA PHE A 240 -20.93 2.29 37.26
C PHE A 240 -22.24 2.43 38.02
N THR A 241 -22.23 2.02 39.28
CA THR A 241 -23.38 2.09 40.19
C THR A 241 -22.95 2.74 41.49
N VAL A 242 -23.59 3.86 41.83
CA VAL A 242 -23.33 4.58 43.08
C VAL A 242 -24.20 4.00 44.19
N LYS A 243 -23.58 3.52 45.26
CA LYS A 243 -24.28 2.98 46.43
C LYS A 243 -24.55 4.08 47.45
N ALA A 244 -25.61 3.90 48.24
CA ALA A 244 -25.94 4.82 49.34
C ALA A 244 -24.90 4.75 50.48
N GLU A 245 -24.40 3.55 50.74
CA GLU A 245 -23.39 3.25 51.76
C GLU A 245 -22.05 2.91 51.10
N LEU A 246 -20.98 2.90 51.91
CA LEU A 246 -19.63 2.51 51.47
C LEU A 246 -19.66 1.09 50.90
N ALA A 247 -18.96 0.85 49.79
CA ALA A 247 -18.94 -0.46 49.15
C ALA A 247 -17.89 -1.38 49.82
N ASP A 248 -18.34 -2.49 50.40
CA ASP A 248 -17.49 -3.37 51.24
C ASP A 248 -16.38 -4.14 50.52
N SER A 249 -16.46 -4.37 49.18
CA SER A 249 -15.46 -5.24 48.52
C SER A 249 -15.20 -5.01 47.03
N ALA A 250 -15.79 -3.98 46.40
CA ALA A 250 -15.62 -3.72 44.96
C ALA A 250 -15.74 -2.22 44.62
N CYS A 251 -15.19 -1.37 45.47
CA CYS A 251 -15.13 0.06 45.17
C CYS A 251 -14.10 0.34 44.06
N ILE A 252 -14.39 1.35 43.26
CA ILE A 252 -13.54 1.76 42.13
C ILE A 252 -12.15 2.23 42.56
N THR A 253 -11.96 2.61 43.82
CA THR A 253 -10.73 3.26 44.33
C THR A 253 -9.44 2.47 44.09
N GLN A 254 -9.53 1.15 43.98
CA GLN A 254 -8.37 0.27 43.74
C GLN A 254 -8.02 0.13 42.26
N ASP A 255 -8.92 0.57 41.37
CA ASP A 255 -8.76 0.45 39.93
C ASP A 255 -8.55 1.83 39.29
N THR A 256 -7.28 2.18 39.11
CA THR A 256 -6.88 3.49 38.58
C THR A 256 -7.51 3.77 37.21
N LEU A 257 -7.63 2.74 36.35
CA LEU A 257 -8.23 2.89 35.03
C LEU A 257 -9.71 3.28 35.13
N MET A 258 -10.46 2.62 36.01
CA MET A 258 -11.88 2.93 36.17
C MET A 258 -12.09 4.31 36.82
N VAL A 259 -11.27 4.67 37.81
CA VAL A 259 -11.28 6.04 38.39
C VAL A 259 -11.02 7.08 37.30
N ASP A 260 -10.03 6.85 36.45
CA ASP A 260 -9.69 7.75 35.35
C ASP A 260 -10.82 7.83 34.31
N LEU A 261 -11.47 6.70 34.00
CA LEU A 261 -12.59 6.64 33.07
C LEU A 261 -13.80 7.42 33.59
N LEU A 262 -14.14 7.25 34.87
CA LEU A 262 -15.20 7.99 35.54
C LEU A 262 -14.89 9.49 35.59
N ASN A 263 -13.68 9.86 36.02
CA ASN A 263 -13.24 11.25 36.03
C ASN A 263 -13.32 11.88 34.63
N HIS A 264 -12.84 11.16 33.61
CA HIS A 264 -12.89 11.63 32.23
C HIS A 264 -14.33 11.85 31.77
N ARG A 265 -15.26 10.95 32.11
CA ARG A 265 -16.69 11.10 31.77
C ARG A 265 -17.28 12.38 32.37
N ILE A 266 -17.11 12.58 33.69
CA ILE A 266 -17.64 13.76 34.38
C ILE A 266 -16.97 15.04 33.84
N LYS A 267 -15.65 15.00 33.59
CA LYS A 267 -14.88 16.11 33.01
C LYS A 267 -15.44 16.51 31.65
N THR A 268 -15.72 15.55 30.77
CA THR A 268 -16.24 15.82 29.42
C THR A 268 -17.65 16.41 29.48
N ASP A 269 -18.53 15.90 30.37
CA ASP A 269 -19.87 16.44 30.56
C ASP A 269 -19.82 17.88 31.12
N ALA A 270 -18.92 18.15 32.08
CA ALA A 270 -18.70 19.49 32.61
C ALA A 270 -18.13 20.45 31.56
N LEU A 271 -17.16 20.00 30.77
CA LEU A 271 -16.56 20.79 29.70
C LEU A 271 -17.58 21.17 28.62
N ALA A 272 -18.48 20.26 28.26
CA ALA A 272 -19.55 20.55 27.31
C ALA A 272 -20.46 21.70 27.82
N GLU A 273 -20.85 21.68 29.10
CA GLU A 273 -21.64 22.75 29.72
C GLU A 273 -20.87 24.09 29.76
N VAL A 274 -19.57 24.06 30.10
CA VAL A 274 -18.70 25.26 30.04
C VAL A 274 -18.64 25.83 28.62
N LEU A 275 -18.49 24.99 27.60
CA LEU A 275 -18.39 25.44 26.21
C LEU A 275 -19.68 26.10 25.72
N VAL A 276 -20.85 25.63 26.19
CA VAL A 276 -22.13 26.30 25.92
C VAL A 276 -22.16 27.68 26.57
N ILE A 277 -21.80 27.78 27.86
CA ILE A 277 -21.78 29.07 28.60
C ILE A 277 -20.82 30.07 27.95
N VAL A 278 -19.61 29.63 27.58
CA VAL A 278 -18.59 30.50 26.94
C VAL A 278 -19.01 30.92 25.53
N LYS A 279 -19.75 30.07 24.82
CA LYS A 279 -20.31 30.41 23.51
C LYS A 279 -21.39 31.49 23.63
N ASP A 280 -22.22 31.41 24.68
CA ASP A 280 -23.29 32.37 24.93
C ASP A 280 -22.76 33.70 25.50
N ASP A 281 -21.66 33.64 26.27
CA ASP A 281 -20.98 34.80 26.85
C ASP A 281 -19.46 34.70 26.69
N SER A 282 -18.92 35.37 25.67
CA SER A 282 -17.48 35.39 25.37
C SER A 282 -16.64 36.08 26.46
N SER A 283 -17.25 36.87 27.34
CA SER A 283 -16.54 37.46 28.48
C SER A 283 -16.11 36.41 29.52
N MET A 284 -16.66 35.20 29.44
CA MET A 284 -16.32 34.07 30.31
C MET A 284 -15.06 33.31 29.88
N ILE A 285 -14.47 33.60 28.71
CA ILE A 285 -13.25 32.93 28.23
C ILE A 285 -12.11 32.92 29.27
N PRO A 286 -11.77 34.05 29.94
CA PRO A 286 -10.69 34.05 30.93
C PRO A 286 -11.01 33.26 32.21
N LYS A 287 -12.30 32.91 32.43
CA LYS A 287 -12.79 32.17 33.60
C LYS A 287 -13.07 30.70 33.29
N LYS A 288 -12.80 30.24 32.08
CA LYS A 288 -13.13 28.90 31.60
C LYS A 288 -12.68 27.79 32.54
N ASP A 289 -11.46 27.87 33.07
CA ASP A 289 -10.91 26.83 33.94
C ASP A 289 -11.58 26.81 35.32
N SER A 290 -11.88 27.98 35.89
CA SER A 290 -12.65 28.08 37.15
C SER A 290 -14.07 27.55 36.96
N LEU A 291 -14.74 27.95 35.88
CA LEU A 291 -16.07 27.46 35.52
C LEU A 291 -16.08 25.95 35.33
N LEU A 292 -15.03 25.38 34.75
CA LEU A 292 -14.91 23.93 34.59
C LEU A 292 -14.84 23.22 35.94
N VAL A 293 -14.05 23.73 36.88
CA VAL A 293 -13.96 23.16 38.24
C VAL A 293 -15.31 23.26 38.96
N ASP A 294 -15.95 24.42 38.92
CA ASP A 294 -17.24 24.65 39.57
C ASP A 294 -18.34 23.73 39.01
N ILE A 295 -18.41 23.63 37.67
CA ILE A 295 -19.37 22.75 37.00
C ILE A 295 -19.02 21.29 37.25
N PHE A 296 -17.74 20.92 37.29
CA PHE A 296 -17.33 19.56 37.63
C PHE A 296 -17.79 19.17 39.04
N VAL A 297 -17.56 20.01 40.05
CA VAL A 297 -18.04 19.78 41.43
C VAL A 297 -19.56 19.67 41.46
N LYS A 298 -20.28 20.55 40.75
CA LYS A 298 -21.73 20.46 40.59
C LYS A 298 -22.14 19.11 40.00
N LYS A 299 -21.50 18.64 38.92
CA LYS A 299 -21.79 17.32 38.33
C LYS A 299 -21.51 16.17 39.29
N VAL A 300 -20.41 16.22 40.05
CA VAL A 300 -20.09 15.19 41.05
C VAL A 300 -21.17 15.13 42.13
N THR A 301 -21.62 16.29 42.64
CA THR A 301 -22.64 16.36 43.70
C THR A 301 -24.06 16.01 43.22
N GLU A 302 -24.35 16.19 41.92
CA GLU A 302 -25.59 15.74 41.29
C GLU A 302 -25.69 14.20 41.18
N ILE A 303 -24.59 13.46 41.32
CA ILE A 303 -24.58 12.00 41.30
C ILE A 303 -25.14 11.47 42.64
N LYS A 304 -26.40 11.04 42.60
CA LYS A 304 -27.14 10.50 43.75
C LYS A 304 -26.91 9.01 43.94
N ALA A 305 -27.23 8.51 45.14
CA ALA A 305 -27.30 7.08 45.40
C ALA A 305 -28.28 6.38 44.44
N ASN A 306 -27.91 5.17 44.01
CA ASN A 306 -28.57 4.35 42.99
C ASN A 306 -28.49 4.89 41.56
N ASN A 307 -27.76 5.98 41.30
CA ASN A 307 -27.48 6.39 39.94
C ASN A 307 -26.60 5.34 39.26
N THR A 308 -27.00 4.95 38.05
CA THR A 308 -26.18 4.14 37.14
C THR A 308 -25.78 4.97 35.96
N PHE A 309 -24.52 4.88 35.56
CA PHE A 309 -24.03 5.51 34.34
C PHE A 309 -23.16 4.52 33.57
N ASP A 310 -23.33 4.55 32.26
CA ASP A 310 -22.70 3.64 31.32
C ASP A 310 -21.64 4.41 30.54
N VAL A 311 -20.42 3.89 30.52
CA VAL A 311 -19.34 4.38 29.67
C VAL A 311 -19.04 3.29 28.65
N THR A 312 -19.35 3.57 27.39
CA THR A 312 -19.01 2.71 26.26
C THR A 312 -17.65 3.10 25.71
N GLY A 313 -16.86 2.11 25.35
CA GLY A 313 -15.64 2.27 24.57
C GLY A 313 -15.68 1.34 23.37
N ASP A 314 -15.11 1.79 22.27
CA ASP A 314 -14.82 1.00 21.10
C ASP A 314 -13.35 1.14 20.71
N TYR A 315 -12.76 0.07 20.22
CA TYR A 315 -11.39 0.12 19.69
C TYR A 315 -11.25 -0.80 18.50
N THR A 316 -10.77 -0.25 17.40
CA THR A 316 -10.51 -1.00 16.18
C THR A 316 -9.03 -1.37 16.11
N ILE A 317 -8.76 -2.64 15.84
CA ILE A 317 -7.40 -3.16 15.65
C ILE A 317 -7.30 -3.81 14.27
N ASN A 318 -6.17 -3.60 13.61
CA ASN A 318 -5.80 -4.33 12.39
C ASN A 318 -4.60 -5.20 12.74
N VAL A 319 -4.78 -6.51 12.72
CA VAL A 319 -3.73 -7.47 13.05
C VAL A 319 -3.83 -8.69 12.14
N PRO A 320 -2.74 -9.44 11.96
CA PRO A 320 -2.81 -10.79 11.38
C PRO A 320 -3.81 -11.68 12.14
N ALA A 321 -4.50 -12.56 11.41
CA ALA A 321 -5.55 -13.43 11.93
C ALA A 321 -5.02 -14.40 12.99
N ASP A 322 -3.81 -14.93 12.81
CA ASP A 322 -3.12 -15.79 13.78
C ASP A 322 -2.83 -15.08 15.11
N SER A 323 -2.65 -13.76 15.06
CA SER A 323 -2.39 -12.91 16.20
C SER A 323 -3.66 -12.57 17.01
N MET A 324 -4.85 -12.94 16.52
CA MET A 324 -6.11 -12.74 17.24
C MET A 324 -6.21 -13.53 18.53
N VAL A 325 -5.51 -14.67 18.65
CA VAL A 325 -5.44 -15.43 19.91
C VAL A 325 -4.88 -14.59 21.07
N ASN A 326 -4.03 -13.61 20.76
CA ASN A 326 -3.49 -12.69 21.76
C ASN A 326 -4.53 -11.68 22.29
N TRP A 327 -5.66 -11.57 21.60
CA TRP A 327 -6.80 -10.72 21.96
C TRP A 327 -7.88 -11.48 22.73
N ASP A 328 -7.71 -12.77 23.01
CA ASP A 328 -8.54 -13.49 23.98
C ASP A 328 -8.25 -13.07 25.42
N ASN A 329 -7.15 -12.35 25.66
CA ASN A 329 -6.78 -11.87 26.99
C ASN A 329 -7.70 -10.72 27.45
N PRO A 330 -8.53 -10.92 28.48
CA PRO A 330 -9.50 -9.92 28.93
C PRO A 330 -8.84 -8.60 29.37
N THR A 331 -7.67 -8.67 30.01
CA THR A 331 -6.94 -7.49 30.48
C THR A 331 -6.43 -6.65 29.31
N ARG A 332 -6.07 -7.28 28.19
CA ARG A 332 -5.62 -6.58 26.99
C ARG A 332 -6.78 -5.86 26.31
N ILE A 333 -7.92 -6.54 26.12
CA ILE A 333 -9.15 -5.92 25.57
C ILE A 333 -9.56 -4.74 26.44
N ARG A 334 -9.63 -4.96 27.76
CA ARG A 334 -9.99 -3.95 28.75
C ARG A 334 -9.19 -2.67 28.60
N ARG A 335 -7.85 -2.77 28.52
CA ARG A 335 -6.95 -1.62 28.35
C ARG A 335 -7.04 -0.96 26.98
N ALA A 336 -7.38 -1.73 25.95
CA ALA A 336 -7.49 -1.22 24.60
C ALA A 336 -8.79 -0.43 24.40
N VAL A 337 -9.89 -0.96 24.91
CA VAL A 337 -11.23 -0.40 24.80
C VAL A 337 -11.46 0.77 25.75
N PHE A 338 -11.05 0.63 27.00
CA PHE A 338 -11.16 1.71 27.97
C PHE A 338 -9.85 2.49 27.99
N LYS A 339 -9.82 3.60 27.24
CA LYS A 339 -8.73 4.59 27.29
C LYS A 339 -9.25 5.87 27.91
N ALA A 340 -8.75 6.21 29.09
CA ALA A 340 -8.97 7.51 29.69
C ALA A 340 -7.80 8.43 29.34
N HIS A 341 -8.07 9.56 28.70
CA HIS A 341 -7.03 10.56 28.47
C HIS A 341 -6.75 11.32 29.77
N VAL A 342 -5.66 10.95 30.44
CA VAL A 342 -5.21 11.60 31.68
C VAL A 342 -4.30 12.77 31.34
N ASP A 343 -4.84 13.97 31.37
CA ASP A 343 -4.09 15.22 31.28
C ASP A 343 -3.83 15.82 32.69
N SER A 344 -3.04 16.90 32.76
CA SER A 344 -2.75 17.60 34.01
C SER A 344 -4.03 18.05 34.73
N LEU A 345 -5.00 18.55 33.97
CA LEU A 345 -6.31 18.95 34.48
C LEU A 345 -7.08 17.77 35.10
N SER A 346 -7.01 16.58 34.50
CA SER A 346 -7.63 15.37 35.05
C SER A 346 -7.07 15.02 36.42
N ASN A 347 -5.77 15.24 36.64
CA ASN A 347 -5.15 15.02 37.94
C ASN A 347 -5.63 16.05 38.98
N VAL A 348 -5.80 17.31 38.58
CA VAL A 348 -6.38 18.35 39.45
C VAL A 348 -7.82 18.00 39.82
N LEU A 349 -8.65 17.61 38.85
CA LEU A 349 -10.05 17.23 39.10
C LEU A 349 -10.17 15.97 39.97
N LYS A 350 -9.27 14.99 39.81
CA LYS A 350 -9.21 13.80 40.69
C LYS A 350 -8.88 14.12 42.14
N SER A 351 -8.16 15.21 42.40
CA SER A 351 -7.81 15.63 43.76
C SER A 351 -8.90 16.43 44.48
N ILE A 352 -10.01 16.74 43.79
CA ILE A 352 -11.13 17.48 44.38
C ILE A 352 -11.80 16.65 45.48
N PRO A 353 -12.04 17.22 46.69
CA PRO A 353 -12.61 16.48 47.83
C PRO A 353 -13.92 15.76 47.51
N GLU A 354 -14.83 16.42 46.81
CA GLU A 354 -16.14 15.87 46.42
C GLU A 354 -15.98 14.62 45.53
N PHE A 355 -14.99 14.62 44.63
CA PHE A 355 -14.69 13.47 43.79
C PHE A 355 -14.09 12.33 44.62
N LEU A 356 -13.15 12.63 45.53
CA LEU A 356 -12.56 11.65 46.43
C LEU A 356 -13.60 11.02 47.37
N GLU A 357 -14.58 11.79 47.86
CA GLU A 357 -15.69 11.29 48.69
C GLU A 357 -16.68 10.41 47.91
N LEU A 358 -16.79 10.63 46.59
CA LEU A 358 -17.64 9.81 45.72
C LEU A 358 -17.03 8.42 45.48
N MET A 359 -15.70 8.32 45.28
CA MET A 359 -15.06 7.07 44.82
C MET A 359 -15.36 5.83 45.68
N PRO A 360 -15.32 5.87 47.03
CA PRO A 360 -15.63 4.70 47.86
C PRO A 360 -17.08 4.19 47.72
N LYS A 361 -17.98 5.03 47.20
CA LYS A 361 -19.41 4.70 46.98
C LYS A 361 -19.68 4.15 45.59
N VAL A 362 -18.72 4.27 44.66
CA VAL A 362 -18.90 3.81 43.28
C VAL A 362 -18.38 2.39 43.14
N THR A 363 -19.28 1.52 42.67
CA THR A 363 -18.95 0.17 42.19
C THR A 363 -19.09 0.12 40.68
N TYR A 364 -18.47 -0.86 40.02
CA TYR A 364 -18.60 -1.01 38.58
C TYR A 364 -18.72 -2.48 38.16
N SER A 365 -19.34 -2.69 37.01
CA SER A 365 -19.31 -3.94 36.26
C SER A 365 -18.89 -3.64 34.83
N GLU A 366 -18.00 -4.44 34.29
CA GLU A 366 -17.50 -4.29 32.93
C GLU A 366 -17.89 -5.50 32.09
N ILE A 367 -18.31 -5.23 30.86
CA ILE A 367 -18.52 -6.23 29.83
C ILE A 367 -17.71 -5.77 28.63
N TYR A 368 -16.84 -6.60 28.11
CA TYR A 368 -16.12 -6.32 26.88
C TYR A 368 -15.93 -7.59 26.07
N LYS A 369 -15.92 -7.43 24.75
CA LYS A 369 -15.86 -8.54 23.81
C LYS A 369 -15.25 -8.08 22.49
N VAL A 370 -14.78 -9.06 21.72
CA VAL A 370 -14.57 -8.88 20.28
C VAL A 370 -15.96 -8.89 19.64
N ALA A 371 -16.41 -7.73 19.15
CA ALA A 371 -17.76 -7.57 18.63
C ALA A 371 -17.87 -7.98 17.17
N LYS A 372 -16.84 -7.68 16.38
CA LYS A 372 -16.79 -7.96 14.95
C LYS A 372 -15.36 -8.28 14.53
N ILE A 373 -15.20 -9.24 13.63
CA ILE A 373 -13.94 -9.58 12.97
C ILE A 373 -14.22 -9.54 11.47
N ASP A 374 -13.65 -8.56 10.78
CA ASP A 374 -13.72 -8.45 9.32
C ASP A 374 -12.35 -8.81 8.73
N THR A 375 -12.29 -9.67 7.72
CA THR A 375 -11.05 -9.82 6.94
C THR A 375 -10.86 -8.59 6.05
N VAL A 376 -9.70 -7.93 6.10
CA VAL A 376 -9.43 -6.67 5.39
C VAL A 376 -8.48 -6.85 4.21
N GLY A 377 -7.64 -7.87 4.26
CA GLY A 377 -6.66 -8.14 3.22
C GLY A 377 -5.71 -9.25 3.63
N VAL A 378 -4.58 -9.33 2.94
CA VAL A 378 -3.52 -10.31 3.21
C VAL A 378 -2.19 -9.60 3.17
N THR A 379 -1.29 -9.96 4.09
CA THR A 379 0.13 -9.62 3.98
C THR A 379 0.86 -10.76 3.29
N ILE A 380 1.53 -10.45 2.17
CA ILE A 380 2.43 -11.36 1.46
C ILE A 380 3.85 -11.06 1.93
N GLN A 381 4.54 -12.07 2.46
CA GLN A 381 5.92 -11.91 2.93
C GLN A 381 6.88 -12.80 2.13
N CYS A 382 8.02 -12.21 1.75
CA CYS A 382 9.15 -12.98 1.27
C CYS A 382 9.59 -13.96 2.37
N PRO A 383 9.90 -15.23 2.04
CA PRO A 383 10.37 -16.22 3.01
C PRO A 383 11.75 -15.91 3.62
N ILE A 384 12.46 -14.90 3.11
CA ILE A 384 13.73 -14.41 3.64
C ILE A 384 13.45 -13.44 4.80
N ASP A 385 13.56 -13.91 6.05
CA ASP A 385 13.24 -13.07 7.22
C ASP A 385 14.28 -11.95 7.46
N SER A 386 15.57 -12.22 7.26
CA SER A 386 16.64 -11.21 7.41
C SER A 386 17.75 -11.36 6.37
N SER A 387 18.40 -12.53 6.30
CA SER A 387 19.40 -12.86 5.28
C SER A 387 19.32 -14.34 4.96
N TYR A 388 19.39 -14.69 3.67
CA TYR A 388 19.32 -16.09 3.24
C TYR A 388 20.71 -16.66 2.94
N VAL A 389 21.16 -17.62 3.74
CA VAL A 389 22.42 -18.33 3.46
C VAL A 389 22.14 -19.38 2.39
N GLN A 390 22.60 -19.12 1.16
CA GLN A 390 22.56 -20.12 0.09
C GLN A 390 23.33 -21.38 0.53
N PRO A 391 22.69 -22.57 0.51
CA PRO A 391 23.31 -23.80 1.01
C PRO A 391 24.49 -24.28 0.14
N ASP A 392 24.52 -23.90 -1.14
CA ASP A 392 25.43 -24.46 -2.14
C ASP A 392 26.50 -23.46 -2.63
N LYS A 393 27.08 -22.65 -1.72
CA LYS A 393 28.16 -21.74 -2.09
C LYS A 393 29.43 -22.50 -2.46
N THR A 394 29.97 -22.25 -3.66
CA THR A 394 31.26 -22.80 -4.07
C THR A 394 32.40 -22.13 -3.31
N PHE A 395 33.60 -22.73 -3.30
CA PHE A 395 34.79 -22.11 -2.71
C PHE A 395 35.09 -20.72 -3.32
N MET A 396 34.81 -20.54 -4.62
CA MET A 396 34.98 -19.23 -5.27
C MET A 396 33.99 -18.20 -4.73
N ASP A 397 32.75 -18.61 -4.45
CA ASP A 397 31.73 -17.74 -3.84
C ASP A 397 32.04 -17.41 -2.38
N MET A 398 32.73 -18.30 -1.67
CA MET A 398 33.18 -18.03 -0.31
C MET A 398 34.27 -16.95 -0.25
N ILE A 399 35.14 -16.87 -1.27
CA ILE A 399 36.26 -15.92 -1.31
C ILE A 399 35.88 -14.61 -2.00
N PHE A 400 35.22 -14.70 -3.15
CA PHE A 400 34.92 -13.58 -4.03
C PHE A 400 33.42 -13.32 -4.17
N GLY A 401 32.58 -14.10 -3.50
CA GLY A 401 31.14 -13.93 -3.64
C GLY A 401 30.61 -12.76 -2.83
N VAL A 402 29.39 -12.36 -3.17
CA VAL A 402 28.64 -11.32 -2.48
C VAL A 402 27.94 -11.88 -1.24
N GLY A 403 27.41 -10.97 -0.41
CA GLY A 403 26.62 -11.30 0.76
C GLY A 403 25.41 -12.19 0.45
N ALA A 404 24.78 -12.69 1.50
CA ALA A 404 23.47 -13.33 1.36
C ALA A 404 22.45 -12.33 0.76
N PRO A 405 21.52 -12.78 -0.11
CA PRO A 405 20.44 -11.90 -0.54
C PRO A 405 19.61 -11.45 0.66
N ASP A 406 19.24 -10.18 0.63
CA ASP A 406 18.41 -9.51 1.64
C ASP A 406 16.92 -9.85 1.45
N ASN A 407 16.10 -9.47 2.42
CA ASN A 407 14.65 -9.57 2.29
C ASN A 407 14.16 -8.72 1.10
N HIS A 408 13.42 -9.35 0.18
CA HIS A 408 12.91 -8.71 -1.03
C HIS A 408 11.74 -7.74 -0.79
N GLY A 409 11.17 -7.74 0.41
CA GLY A 409 10.08 -6.87 0.85
C GLY A 409 8.82 -7.63 1.25
N THR A 410 7.76 -6.87 1.48
CA THR A 410 6.43 -7.35 1.85
C THR A 410 5.34 -6.56 1.12
N VAL A 411 4.22 -7.20 0.84
CA VAL A 411 3.00 -6.51 0.37
C VAL A 411 1.98 -6.57 1.48
N ASP A 412 1.54 -5.42 2.01
CA ASP A 412 0.59 -5.36 3.10
C ASP A 412 -0.74 -4.75 2.63
N ASN A 413 -1.77 -5.59 2.46
CA ASN A 413 -3.08 -5.16 1.95
C ASN A 413 -3.02 -4.40 0.61
N GLY A 414 -2.07 -4.78 -0.25
CA GLY A 414 -1.80 -4.13 -1.53
C GLY A 414 -0.69 -3.09 -1.50
N ASP A 415 -0.26 -2.63 -0.33
CA ASP A 415 0.82 -1.65 -0.21
C ASP A 415 2.19 -2.34 -0.35
N LEU A 416 2.94 -1.93 -1.38
CA LEU A 416 4.26 -2.48 -1.68
C LEU A 416 5.34 -1.81 -0.82
N SER A 417 6.08 -2.58 -0.02
CA SER A 417 7.13 -2.04 0.86
C SER A 417 8.31 -1.40 0.12
N TRP A 418 8.43 -1.67 -1.19
CA TRP A 418 9.48 -1.13 -2.06
C TRP A 418 8.99 -0.04 -3.01
N SER A 419 7.70 0.34 -2.96
CA SER A 419 7.25 1.51 -3.71
C SER A 419 7.82 2.76 -3.05
N GLU A 420 8.48 3.64 -3.82
CA GLU A 420 9.08 4.88 -3.32
C GLU A 420 8.05 5.90 -2.78
N LYS A 421 6.76 5.55 -2.77
CA LYS A 421 5.68 6.36 -2.23
C LYS A 421 5.47 6.04 -0.74
N LYS A 422 6.18 6.78 0.11
CA LYS A 422 5.68 7.23 1.42
C LYS A 422 5.98 8.70 1.64
#